data_AF-A0A5C7QGP0-F1
#
_entry.id   AF-A0A5C7QGP0-F1
#
_cell.length_a   1.000
_cell.length_b   1.000
_cell.length_c   1.000
_cell.angle_alpha   90.00
_cell.angle_beta   90.00
_cell.angle_gamma   90.00
#
_symmetry.space_group_name_H-M   'P 1'
#
loop_
_entity.id
_entity.type
_entity.pdbx_description
1 polymer ?
#
loop_
_entity_poly.entity_id
_entity_poly.type
_entity_poly.pdbx_seq_one_letter_code
_entity_poly.pdbx_strand_id
1 'polypeptide(L)'
;MALSYSVPFTTQVTLAGVIDPDAYAAGTYTTGWVSMQTYTAIAALVSVGTMASTSTVDAKLQQATDGSGTGAADITAKAITQLTEAGTDSDKQAWINLRADELSSGFTHARLSITVATAASDASGHVFGLLPGYEPATDATSVAEIVA
;
A
#
# COMPACT_ATOMS: atom_id res chain seq x y z
N MET A 1 -16.44 23.30 0.70
CA MET A 1 -15.06 23.57 1.18
C MET A 1 -14.16 23.34 -0.03
N ALA A 2 -13.75 24.41 -0.72
CA ALA A 2 -12.90 24.28 -1.90
C ALA A 2 -11.47 23.97 -1.44
N LEU A 3 -10.86 22.88 -1.93
CA LEU A 3 -9.44 22.66 -1.77
C LEU A 3 -8.70 23.83 -2.44
N SER A 4 -8.04 24.67 -1.65
CA SER A 4 -7.19 25.73 -2.18
C SER A 4 -5.87 25.10 -2.66
N TYR A 5 -5.66 25.08 -3.97
CA TYR A 5 -4.49 24.49 -4.67
C TYR A 5 -3.19 25.33 -4.51
N SER A 6 -3.04 26.15 -3.47
CA SER A 6 -1.79 26.94 -3.32
C SER A 6 -0.65 26.16 -2.66
N VAL A 7 -0.90 24.92 -2.21
CA VAL A 7 0.11 24.05 -1.59
C VAL A 7 0.30 22.80 -2.45
N PRO A 8 1.55 22.35 -2.71
CA PRO A 8 1.81 21.16 -3.51
C PRO A 8 1.11 19.92 -2.95
N PHE A 9 0.60 19.05 -3.81
CA PHE A 9 -0.09 17.82 -3.39
C PHE A 9 0.77 16.95 -2.46
N THR A 10 2.08 16.93 -2.70
CA THR A 10 3.07 16.16 -1.92
C THR A 10 3.24 16.66 -0.48
N THR A 11 2.74 17.85 -0.14
CA THR A 11 2.71 18.30 1.27
C THR A 11 1.50 17.74 2.03
N GLN A 12 0.48 17.25 1.33
CA GLN A 12 -0.75 16.69 1.92
C GLN A 12 -0.82 15.16 1.80
N VAL A 13 -0.10 14.60 0.81
CA VAL A 13 -0.02 13.18 0.54
C VAL A 13 1.43 12.80 0.36
N THR A 14 1.89 11.82 1.11
CA THR A 14 3.30 11.37 1.08
C THR A 14 3.36 9.91 0.69
N LEU A 15 4.41 9.49 0.01
CA LEU A 15 4.63 8.10 -0.31
C LEU A 15 5.23 7.40 0.92
N ALA A 16 4.41 6.71 1.71
CA ALA A 16 4.82 6.14 2.99
C ALA A 16 5.46 4.75 2.89
N GLY A 17 5.20 4.02 1.79
CA GLY A 17 5.77 2.69 1.57
C GLY A 17 5.65 2.26 0.12
N VAL A 18 6.62 1.47 -0.34
CA VAL A 18 6.69 0.99 -1.73
C VAL A 18 7.04 -0.49 -1.75
N ILE A 19 6.41 -1.22 -2.65
CA ILE A 19 6.86 -2.50 -3.21
C ILE A 19 7.25 -2.15 -4.64
N ASP A 20 8.56 -2.19 -4.92
CA ASP A 20 9.11 -1.69 -6.17
C ASP A 20 8.48 -2.40 -7.39
N PRO A 21 8.30 -1.74 -8.53
CA PRO A 21 7.82 -2.41 -9.73
C PRO A 21 8.82 -3.45 -10.21
N ASP A 22 8.40 -4.72 -10.25
CA ASP A 22 9.24 -5.84 -10.71
C ASP A 22 8.39 -7.00 -11.23
N ALA A 23 9.04 -7.92 -11.96
CA ALA A 23 8.51 -9.21 -12.35
C ALA A 23 8.62 -10.19 -11.17
N TYR A 24 7.59 -10.21 -10.33
CA TYR A 24 7.59 -10.98 -9.10
C TYR A 24 7.29 -12.46 -9.36
N ALA A 25 8.16 -13.33 -8.83
CA ALA A 25 7.90 -14.78 -8.75
C ALA A 25 6.93 -15.10 -7.61
N ALA A 26 6.46 -16.34 -7.55
CA ALA A 26 5.55 -16.79 -6.50
C ALA A 26 6.12 -16.55 -5.09
N GLY A 27 5.40 -15.79 -4.27
CA GLY A 27 5.86 -15.35 -2.96
C GLY A 27 5.04 -14.19 -2.40
N THR A 28 5.33 -13.82 -1.16
CA THR A 28 4.73 -12.66 -0.49
C THR A 28 5.76 -11.54 -0.37
N TYR A 29 5.39 -10.37 -0.87
CA TYR A 29 6.18 -9.15 -0.84
C TYR A 29 5.45 -8.12 0.02
N THR A 30 6.18 -7.38 0.84
CA THR A 30 5.58 -6.45 1.80
C THR A 30 6.32 -5.13 1.82
N THR A 31 5.60 -4.03 2.04
CA THR A 31 6.24 -2.76 2.38
C THR A 31 6.85 -2.82 3.78
N GLY A 32 7.64 -1.79 4.13
CA GLY A 32 7.90 -1.47 5.53
C GLY A 32 6.63 -1.16 6.32
N TRP A 33 6.73 -1.15 7.65
CA TRP A 33 5.65 -0.77 8.54
C TRP A 33 5.48 0.74 8.58
N VAL A 34 4.26 1.21 8.30
CA VAL A 34 3.87 2.62 8.32
C VAL A 34 3.17 2.93 9.63
N SER A 35 3.65 3.93 10.37
CA SER A 35 3.00 4.40 11.59
C SER A 35 1.71 5.16 11.26
N MET A 36 0.57 4.67 11.74
CA MET A 36 -0.73 5.33 11.58
C MET A 36 -0.93 6.49 12.55
N GLN A 37 -0.01 6.71 13.51
CA GLN A 37 -0.04 7.90 14.37
C GLN A 37 0.34 9.17 13.59
N THR A 38 1.07 9.01 12.47
CA THR A 38 1.52 10.12 11.62
C THR A 38 0.41 10.60 10.69
N TYR A 39 -0.49 9.70 10.26
CA TYR A 39 -1.45 9.93 9.19
C TYR A 39 -2.89 9.76 9.67
N THR A 40 -3.80 10.58 9.13
CA THR A 40 -5.24 10.40 9.41
C THR A 40 -5.78 9.13 8.72
N ALA A 41 -5.27 8.85 7.53
CA ALA A 41 -5.59 7.65 6.75
C ALA A 41 -4.43 7.31 5.82
N ILE A 42 -4.42 6.07 5.33
CA ILE A 42 -3.55 5.63 4.24
C ILE A 42 -4.40 5.06 3.11
N ALA A 43 -3.87 5.14 1.90
CA ALA A 43 -4.43 4.50 0.72
C ALA A 43 -3.33 3.69 0.04
N ALA A 44 -3.56 2.40 -0.17
CA ALA A 44 -2.64 1.52 -0.86
C ALA A 44 -3.14 1.27 -2.29
N LEU A 45 -2.28 1.56 -3.27
CA LEU A 45 -2.47 1.22 -4.67
C LEU A 45 -1.64 -0.02 -4.98
N VAL A 46 -2.31 -1.05 -5.46
CA VAL A 46 -1.69 -2.24 -6.05
C VAL A 46 -1.90 -2.16 -7.55
N SER A 47 -0.84 -2.25 -8.32
CA SER A 47 -0.93 -2.32 -9.79
C SER A 47 -0.30 -3.61 -10.27
N VAL A 48 -1.01 -4.33 -11.12
CA VAL A 48 -0.48 -5.50 -11.83
C VAL A 48 -0.32 -5.13 -13.30
N GLY A 49 0.78 -5.57 -13.90
CA GLY A 49 1.04 -5.51 -15.33
C GLY A 49 0.63 -6.81 -16.01
N THR A 50 1.50 -7.32 -16.90
CA THR A 50 1.26 -8.59 -17.56
C THR A 50 1.30 -9.74 -16.56
N MET A 51 0.21 -10.52 -16.53
CA MET A 51 0.09 -11.72 -15.71
C MET A 51 0.28 -12.97 -16.56
N ALA A 52 1.05 -13.94 -16.08
CA ALA A 52 1.09 -15.25 -16.71
C ALA A 52 -0.26 -15.97 -16.57
N SER A 53 -0.56 -16.93 -17.48
CA SER A 53 -1.87 -17.57 -17.65
C SER A 53 -2.49 -18.20 -16.40
N THR A 54 -1.66 -18.58 -15.43
CA THR A 54 -2.09 -19.19 -14.16
C THR A 54 -1.74 -18.33 -12.95
N SER A 55 -1.25 -17.11 -13.15
CA SER A 55 -0.87 -16.22 -12.06
C SER A 55 -2.10 -15.70 -11.35
N THR A 56 -1.98 -15.58 -10.04
CA THR A 56 -2.96 -14.91 -9.20
C THR A 56 -2.24 -13.93 -8.30
N VAL A 57 -2.81 -12.74 -8.13
CA VAL A 57 -2.28 -11.70 -7.25
C VAL A 57 -3.32 -11.36 -6.20
N ASP A 58 -2.96 -11.60 -4.95
CA ASP A 58 -3.72 -11.20 -3.78
C ASP A 58 -3.02 -10.02 -3.10
N ALA A 59 -3.78 -9.09 -2.55
CA ALA A 59 -3.21 -8.02 -1.76
C ALA A 59 -4.09 -7.66 -0.56
N LYS A 60 -3.44 -7.31 0.54
CA LYS A 60 -4.10 -6.98 1.80
C LYS A 60 -3.29 -6.02 2.64
N LEU A 61 -3.97 -5.33 3.54
CA LEU A 61 -3.32 -4.56 4.60
C LEU A 61 -3.19 -5.41 5.86
N GLN A 62 -2.01 -5.31 6.48
CA GLN A 62 -1.70 -5.92 7.76
C GLN A 62 -1.44 -4.83 8.79
N GLN A 63 -1.65 -5.14 10.06
CA GLN A 63 -1.42 -4.26 11.20
C GLN A 63 -0.40 -4.85 12.17
N ALA A 64 0.34 -4.00 12.86
CA ALA A 64 1.25 -4.38 13.95
C ALA A 64 1.16 -3.41 15.14
N THR A 65 1.60 -3.88 16.30
CA THR A 65 1.65 -3.09 17.54
C THR A 65 2.85 -2.14 17.59
N ASP A 66 3.87 -2.39 16.77
CA ASP A 66 5.08 -1.58 16.63
C ASP A 66 5.64 -1.60 15.19
N GLY A 67 6.67 -0.78 14.95
CA GLY A 67 7.36 -0.69 13.66
C GLY A 67 8.26 -1.89 13.31
N SER A 68 8.35 -2.89 14.19
CA SER A 68 9.09 -4.14 13.94
C SER A 68 8.18 -5.29 13.51
N GLY A 69 6.85 -5.11 13.59
CA GLY A 69 5.87 -6.12 13.21
C GLY A 69 5.40 -7.01 14.34
N THR A 70 5.57 -6.60 15.60
CA THR A 70 5.10 -7.39 16.75
C THR A 70 3.59 -7.58 16.68
N GLY A 71 3.15 -8.84 16.74
CA GLY A 71 1.75 -9.22 16.67
C GLY A 71 1.11 -9.02 15.30
N ALA A 72 1.90 -9.04 14.21
CA ALA A 72 1.41 -8.83 12.84
C ALA A 72 0.16 -9.68 12.53
N ALA A 73 -0.90 -9.01 12.11
CA ALA A 73 -2.17 -9.63 11.78
C ALA A 73 -2.80 -8.95 10.55
N ASP A 74 -3.63 -9.69 9.81
CA ASP A 74 -4.39 -9.12 8.69
C ASP A 74 -5.51 -8.21 9.23
N ILE A 75 -5.76 -7.11 8.54
CA ILE A 75 -6.88 -6.22 8.87
C ILE A 75 -8.14 -6.75 8.16
N THR A 76 -9.17 -7.05 8.95
CA THR A 76 -10.44 -7.58 8.44
C THR A 76 -11.03 -6.67 7.37
N ALA A 77 -11.51 -7.26 6.27
CA ALA A 77 -12.12 -6.56 5.13
C ALA A 77 -11.19 -5.54 4.41
N LYS A 78 -9.87 -5.62 4.62
CA LYS A 78 -8.86 -4.82 3.90
C LYS A 78 -8.00 -5.67 2.97
N ALA A 79 -8.66 -6.56 2.23
CA ALA A 79 -8.07 -7.35 1.17
C ALA A 79 -8.81 -7.08 -0.14
N ILE A 80 -8.10 -7.10 -1.26
CA ILE A 80 -8.71 -7.05 -2.58
C ILE A 80 -9.35 -8.40 -2.90
N THR A 81 -10.30 -8.40 -3.83
CA THR A 81 -10.64 -9.64 -4.54
C THR A 81 -9.41 -10.08 -5.33
N GLN A 82 -9.08 -11.37 -5.29
CA GLN A 82 -7.95 -11.95 -6.02
C GLN A 82 -8.00 -11.52 -7.49
N LEU A 83 -6.91 -10.94 -7.98
CA LEU A 83 -6.72 -10.65 -9.39
C LEU A 83 -6.20 -11.90 -10.08
N THR A 84 -6.79 -12.26 -11.21
CA THR A 84 -6.40 -13.46 -11.95
C THR A 84 -6.34 -13.19 -13.43
N GLU A 85 -5.41 -13.84 -14.12
CA GLU A 85 -5.36 -13.73 -15.58
C GLU A 85 -6.62 -14.30 -16.24
N ALA A 86 -7.17 -15.39 -15.69
CA ALA A 86 -8.44 -15.96 -16.11
C ALA A 86 -9.62 -14.98 -15.95
N GLY A 87 -9.53 -14.06 -14.99
CA GLY A 87 -10.50 -12.99 -14.74
C GLY A 87 -10.30 -11.75 -15.61
N THR A 88 -9.32 -11.75 -16.53
CA THR A 88 -8.91 -10.60 -17.36
C THR A 88 -8.38 -9.40 -16.54
N ASP A 89 -7.73 -9.71 -15.42
CA ASP A 89 -7.20 -8.71 -14.49
C ASP A 89 -5.76 -8.27 -14.79
N SER A 90 -5.17 -8.70 -15.91
CA SER A 90 -3.91 -8.11 -16.41
C SER A 90 -4.05 -6.60 -16.65
N ASP A 91 -2.97 -5.88 -16.37
CA ASP A 91 -2.86 -4.42 -16.55
C ASP A 91 -3.89 -3.60 -15.75
N LYS A 92 -4.24 -4.08 -14.54
CA LYS A 92 -5.24 -3.44 -13.65
C LYS A 92 -4.64 -2.87 -12.37
N GLN A 93 -5.45 -2.06 -11.71
CA GLN A 93 -5.14 -1.45 -10.42
C GLN A 93 -6.24 -1.74 -9.41
N ALA A 94 -5.85 -1.91 -8.14
CA ALA A 94 -6.76 -2.05 -7.02
C ALA A 94 -6.35 -1.12 -5.88
N TRP A 95 -7.34 -0.49 -5.25
CA TRP A 95 -7.15 0.41 -4.11
C TRP A 95 -7.64 -0.25 -2.82
N ILE A 96 -6.86 -0.12 -1.75
CA ILE A 96 -7.28 -0.44 -0.39
C ILE A 96 -7.13 0.81 0.47
N ASN A 97 -8.24 1.27 1.07
CA ASN A 97 -8.23 2.43 1.97
C ASN A 97 -8.26 1.97 3.43
N LEU A 98 -7.48 2.62 4.28
CA LEU A 98 -7.45 2.37 5.71
C LEU A 98 -7.40 3.70 6.48
N ARG A 99 -8.37 3.92 7.36
CA ARG A 99 -8.34 5.01 8.33
C ARG A 99 -7.67 4.55 9.62
N ALA A 100 -7.09 5.49 10.37
CA ALA A 100 -6.42 5.16 11.62
C ALA A 100 -7.37 4.51 12.67
N ASP A 101 -8.66 4.85 12.64
CA ASP A 101 -9.69 4.30 13.54
C ASP A 101 -10.17 2.89 13.15
N GLU A 102 -9.80 2.40 11.98
CA GLU A 102 -10.09 1.03 11.54
C GLU A 102 -9.06 0.01 12.03
N LEU A 103 -7.98 0.46 12.68
CA LEU A 103 -7.04 -0.41 13.36
C LEU A 103 -7.67 -1.06 14.59
N SER A 104 -7.30 -2.31 14.85
CA SER A 104 -7.69 -2.99 16.07
C SER A 104 -7.04 -2.33 17.30
N SER A 105 -7.68 -2.44 18.46
CA SER A 105 -7.17 -1.82 19.69
C SER A 105 -5.74 -2.29 20.01
N GLY A 106 -4.85 -1.34 20.27
CA GLY A 106 -3.43 -1.61 20.57
C GLY A 106 -2.51 -1.69 19.34
N PHE A 107 -3.07 -1.74 18.12
CA PHE A 107 -2.29 -1.66 16.89
C PHE A 107 -2.03 -0.20 16.51
N THR A 108 -0.83 0.06 16.00
CA THR A 108 -0.36 1.42 15.69
C THR A 108 0.26 1.54 14.30
N HIS A 109 0.62 0.42 13.68
CA HIS A 109 1.28 0.37 12.38
C HIS A 109 0.46 -0.44 11.38
N ALA A 110 0.59 -0.10 10.10
CA ALA A 110 0.01 -0.83 8.98
C ALA A 110 1.04 -1.04 7.86
N ARG A 111 0.86 -2.08 7.04
CA ARG A 111 1.67 -2.31 5.83
C ARG A 111 0.84 -2.93 4.72
N LEU A 112 1.29 -2.77 3.47
CA LEU A 112 0.76 -3.49 2.32
C LEU A 112 1.50 -4.82 2.16
N SER A 113 0.75 -5.90 1.92
CA SER A 113 1.25 -7.20 1.54
C SER A 113 0.63 -7.62 0.22
N ILE A 114 1.47 -7.93 -0.77
CA ILE A 114 1.09 -8.49 -2.07
C ILE A 114 1.60 -9.93 -2.11
N THR A 115 0.75 -10.88 -2.50
CA THR A 115 1.12 -12.28 -2.71
C THR A 115 0.87 -12.63 -4.16
N VAL A 116 1.92 -13.04 -4.84
CA VAL A 116 1.85 -13.61 -6.20
C VAL A 116 1.88 -15.12 -6.05
N ALA A 117 0.96 -15.83 -6.68
CA ALA A 117 0.92 -17.29 -6.64
C ALA A 117 1.00 -17.92 -8.02
N THR A 118 1.50 -19.16 -8.04
CA THR A 118 1.58 -20.06 -9.21
C THR A 118 2.59 -19.66 -10.28
N ALA A 119 2.47 -18.46 -10.87
CA ALA A 119 3.31 -17.99 -11.97
C ALA A 119 3.69 -16.53 -11.77
N ALA A 120 4.70 -16.06 -12.51
CA ALA A 120 5.20 -14.71 -12.37
C ALA A 120 4.18 -13.67 -12.85
N SER A 121 4.20 -12.50 -12.21
CA SER A 121 3.42 -11.32 -12.59
C SER A 121 4.24 -10.06 -12.37
N ASP A 122 4.13 -9.13 -13.32
CA ASP A 122 4.60 -7.77 -13.09
C ASP A 122 3.68 -7.11 -12.07
N ALA A 123 4.21 -6.62 -10.96
CA ALA A 123 3.40 -5.95 -9.95
C ALA A 123 4.15 -4.80 -9.29
N SER A 124 3.40 -3.87 -8.70
CA SER A 124 3.92 -2.80 -7.83
C SER A 124 2.90 -2.47 -6.74
N GLY A 125 3.41 -1.95 -5.62
CA GLY A 125 2.59 -1.50 -4.50
C GLY A 125 3.04 -0.14 -4.01
N HIS A 126 2.10 0.78 -3.83
CA HIS A 126 2.38 2.12 -3.32
C HIS A 126 1.42 2.43 -2.17
N VAL A 127 1.95 2.81 -1.01
CA VAL A 127 1.17 3.23 0.16
C VAL A 127 1.31 4.73 0.31
N PHE A 128 0.19 5.43 0.19
CA PHE A 128 0.09 6.87 0.33
C PHE A 128 -0.42 7.23 1.73
N GLY A 129 0.35 8.01 2.48
CA GLY A 129 -0.08 8.61 3.75
C GLY A 129 -0.81 9.92 3.51
N LEU A 130 -2.04 10.03 4.01
CA LEU A 130 -2.93 11.18 3.79
C LEU A 130 -3.01 12.06 5.03
N LEU A 131 -2.92 13.38 4.81
CA LEU A 131 -3.14 14.43 5.81
C LEU A 131 -2.30 14.21 7.08
N PRO A 132 -0.96 14.38 6.99
CA PRO A 132 -0.10 14.26 8.15
C PRO A 132 -0.43 15.34 9.19
N GLY A 133 -0.49 14.96 10.47
CA GLY A 133 -0.98 15.83 11.55
C GLY A 133 0.04 16.87 12.06
N TYR A 134 1.33 16.67 11.80
CA TYR A 134 2.43 17.54 12.22
C TYR A 134 3.49 17.57 11.11
N GLU A 135 3.64 18.73 10.45
CA GLU A 135 4.57 18.97 9.34
C GLU A 135 4.38 18.00 8.14
N PRO A 136 4.93 18.29 6.94
CA PRO A 136 4.92 17.32 5.86
C PRO A 136 5.65 16.05 6.32
N ALA A 137 4.98 14.89 6.27
CA ALA A 137 5.63 13.64 6.61
C ALA A 137 6.78 13.36 5.63
N THR A 138 7.79 12.63 6.08
CA THR A 138 8.91 12.25 5.21
C THR A 138 8.45 11.17 4.23
N ASP A 139 8.70 11.38 2.95
CA ASP A 139 8.49 10.36 1.93
C ASP A 139 9.41 9.14 2.12
N ALA A 140 9.04 8.03 1.50
CA ALA A 140 9.84 6.82 1.45
C ALA A 140 11.21 7.13 0.84
N THR A 141 12.24 6.48 1.36
CA THR A 141 13.63 6.69 0.92
C THR A 141 13.88 6.32 -0.54
N SER A 142 12.94 5.62 -1.18
CA SER A 142 12.98 5.28 -2.61
C SER A 142 12.51 6.43 -3.52
N VAL A 143 11.95 7.52 -2.98
CA VAL A 143 11.59 8.69 -3.76
C VAL A 143 12.85 9.42 -4.22
N ALA A 144 13.08 9.45 -5.54
CA ALA A 144 14.28 10.04 -6.12
C ALA A 144 14.21 11.57 -6.27
N GLU A 145 13.05 12.13 -6.60
CA GLU A 145 12.87 13.56 -6.86
C GLU A 145 11.39 13.99 -6.68
N ILE A 146 11.19 15.24 -6.26
CA ILE A 146 9.89 15.92 -6.27
C ILE A 146 10.05 17.23 -7.06
N VAL A 147 9.30 17.38 -8.15
CA VAL A 147 9.30 18.58 -9.00
C VAL A 147 8.03 19.41 -8.75
N ALA A 148 8.17 20.73 -8.62
CA ALA A 148 7.08 21.68 -8.39
C ALA A 148 6.66 22.42 -9.66
#